data_AF-A0A7S3DQI0-F1
#
_entry.id   AF-A0A7S3DQI0-F1
#
_cell.length_a   1.000
_cell.length_b   1.000
_cell.length_c   1.000
_cell.angle_alpha   90.00
_cell.angle_beta   90.00
_cell.angle_gamma   90.00
#
_symmetry.space_group_name_H-M   'P 1'
#
loop_
_entity.id
_entity.type
_entity.pdbx_description
1 polymer ?
#
loop_
_entity_poly.entity_id
_entity_poly.type
_entity_poly.pdbx_seq_one_letter_code
_entity_poly.pdbx_strand_id
1 'polypeptide(L)'
;LMATGRNGKIQGLNLESAGVETKGSFIPVNDYSQTNVEGVYAVGDVTNRIALTPVALMEGHSLADTLFGGLDRPVDHDFVASTVFTTPEIATVGYTEEQAAAKFQDITVFKTKFRPMAHSFPKTETYTLFKVIVDTATDQVVGVHLATDGAGEMMQGMAVAVKMGATKADLDRTIGIHPTSAEELVT
;
A
#
# COMPACT_ATOMS: atom_id res chain seq x y z
N LEU A 1 2.47 -24.10 12.67
CA LEU A 1 1.93 -22.83 12.13
C LEU A 1 1.71 -23.02 10.64
N MET A 2 0.54 -22.65 10.10
CA MET A 2 0.25 -22.69 8.66
C MET A 2 -0.14 -21.28 8.21
N ALA A 3 0.67 -20.65 7.38
CA ALA A 3 0.47 -19.29 6.88
C ALA A 3 0.27 -19.29 5.34
N THR A 4 -0.67 -20.10 4.87
CA THR A 4 -0.89 -20.38 3.44
C THR A 4 -1.82 -19.38 2.73
N GLY A 5 -2.41 -18.43 3.47
CA GLY A 5 -3.35 -17.44 2.95
C GLY A 5 -4.65 -17.37 3.76
N ARG A 6 -5.64 -16.65 3.21
CA ARG A 6 -6.96 -16.43 3.80
C ARG A 6 -8.05 -16.68 2.76
N ASN A 7 -9.16 -17.29 3.18
CA ASN A 7 -10.38 -17.40 2.39
C ASN A 7 -11.42 -16.39 2.88
N GLY A 8 -12.31 -15.94 2.01
CA GLY A 8 -13.44 -15.12 2.42
C GLY A 8 -14.42 -15.91 3.30
N LYS A 9 -14.94 -15.24 4.34
CA LYS A 9 -15.83 -15.84 5.33
C LYS A 9 -17.29 -15.70 4.90
N ILE A 10 -17.69 -16.49 3.91
CA ILE A 10 -19.04 -16.44 3.30
C ILE A 10 -19.96 -17.58 3.71
N GLN A 11 -19.46 -18.58 4.44
CA GLN A 11 -20.25 -19.74 4.85
C GLN A 11 -21.36 -19.30 5.83
N GLY A 12 -22.58 -19.80 5.59
CA GLY A 12 -23.75 -19.49 6.41
C GLY A 12 -24.46 -18.16 6.05
N LEU A 13 -23.97 -17.40 5.07
CA LEU A 13 -24.62 -16.15 4.62
C LEU A 13 -25.79 -16.39 3.65
N ASN A 14 -25.96 -17.62 3.14
CA ASN A 14 -27.00 -17.99 2.19
C ASN A 14 -27.08 -17.06 0.94
N LEU A 15 -25.91 -16.67 0.41
CA LEU A 15 -25.75 -15.72 -0.70
C LEU A 15 -26.50 -16.14 -1.97
N GLU A 16 -26.58 -17.45 -2.23
CA GLU A 16 -27.34 -18.00 -3.36
C GLU A 16 -28.82 -17.61 -3.30
N SER A 17 -29.45 -17.69 -2.12
CA SER A 17 -30.85 -17.30 -1.96
C SER A 17 -31.08 -15.79 -2.17
N ALA A 18 -30.05 -14.97 -1.97
CA ALA A 18 -30.07 -13.54 -2.25
C ALA A 18 -29.66 -13.19 -3.69
N GLY A 19 -29.26 -14.18 -4.51
CA GLY A 19 -28.76 -13.97 -5.87
C GLY A 19 -27.36 -13.34 -5.95
N VAL A 20 -26.61 -13.29 -4.85
CA VAL A 20 -25.28 -12.69 -4.81
C VAL A 20 -24.24 -13.66 -5.39
N GLU A 21 -23.56 -13.22 -6.45
CA GLU A 21 -22.51 -14.00 -7.11
C GLU A 21 -21.25 -14.10 -6.24
N THR A 22 -20.52 -15.20 -6.40
CA THR A 22 -19.25 -15.44 -5.71
C THR A 22 -18.18 -15.94 -6.68
N LYS A 23 -16.92 -15.61 -6.40
CA LYS A 23 -15.74 -16.14 -7.10
C LYS A 23 -14.89 -16.91 -6.09
N GLY A 24 -15.09 -18.22 -6.02
CA GLY A 24 -14.50 -19.05 -4.97
C GLY A 24 -15.12 -18.71 -3.61
N SER A 25 -14.32 -18.22 -2.67
CA SER A 25 -14.79 -17.80 -1.34
C SER A 25 -15.03 -16.28 -1.20
N PHE A 26 -14.99 -15.54 -2.30
CA PHE A 26 -15.03 -14.08 -2.33
C PHE A 26 -16.25 -13.53 -3.07
N ILE A 27 -16.63 -12.30 -2.75
CA ILE A 27 -17.77 -11.58 -3.35
C ILE A 27 -17.22 -10.49 -4.28
N PRO A 28 -17.35 -10.64 -5.61
CA PRO A 28 -17.00 -9.58 -6.55
C PRO A 28 -17.85 -8.34 -6.33
N VAL A 29 -17.23 -7.16 -6.44
CA VAL A 29 -17.89 -5.87 -6.32
C VAL A 29 -17.37 -4.88 -7.35
N ASN A 30 -18.15 -3.85 -7.65
CA ASN A 30 -17.71 -2.71 -8.44
C ASN A 30 -16.93 -1.68 -7.58
N ASP A 31 -16.56 -0.54 -8.18
CA ASP A 31 -15.78 0.52 -7.55
C ASP A 31 -16.48 1.16 -6.33
N TYR A 32 -17.82 1.04 -6.25
CA TYR A 32 -18.64 1.51 -5.14
C TYR A 32 -18.95 0.42 -4.12
N SER A 33 -18.23 -0.71 -4.16
CA SER A 33 -18.42 -1.84 -3.25
C SER A 33 -19.80 -2.53 -3.39
N GLN A 34 -20.53 -2.29 -4.48
CA GLN A 34 -21.82 -2.94 -4.77
C GLN A 34 -21.59 -4.29 -5.44
N THR A 35 -22.36 -5.30 -5.05
CA THR A 35 -22.33 -6.63 -5.68
C THR A 35 -23.11 -6.60 -7.01
N ASN A 36 -23.34 -7.76 -7.62
CA ASN A 36 -24.24 -7.90 -8.76
C ASN A 36 -25.72 -7.65 -8.42
N VAL A 37 -26.09 -7.62 -7.13
CA VAL A 37 -27.46 -7.39 -6.66
C VAL A 37 -27.59 -5.95 -6.15
N GLU A 38 -28.50 -5.18 -6.74
CA GLU A 38 -28.77 -3.81 -6.33
C GLU A 38 -29.16 -3.74 -4.85
N GLY A 39 -28.55 -2.80 -4.13
CA GLY A 39 -28.76 -2.62 -2.68
C GLY A 39 -27.98 -3.57 -1.78
N VAL A 40 -27.20 -4.51 -2.34
CA VAL A 40 -26.30 -5.39 -1.59
C VAL A 40 -24.85 -4.98 -1.83
N TYR A 41 -24.09 -4.84 -0.74
CA TYR A 41 -22.71 -4.34 -0.76
C TYR A 41 -21.79 -5.26 0.02
N ALA A 42 -20.50 -5.26 -0.33
CA ALA A 42 -19.46 -5.98 0.38
C ALA A 42 -18.17 -5.17 0.44
N VAL A 43 -17.51 -5.15 1.61
CA VAL A 43 -16.26 -4.41 1.86
C VAL A 43 -15.27 -5.27 2.63
N GLY A 44 -13.99 -4.91 2.56
CA GLY A 44 -12.88 -5.59 3.23
C GLY A 44 -12.52 -6.93 2.62
N ASP A 45 -11.93 -7.81 3.43
CA ASP A 45 -11.32 -9.10 3.03
C ASP A 45 -12.22 -9.97 2.14
N VAL A 46 -13.55 -9.91 2.30
CA VAL A 46 -14.49 -10.75 1.53
C VAL A 46 -14.52 -10.38 0.04
N THR A 47 -14.06 -9.18 -0.33
CA THR A 47 -14.00 -8.69 -1.72
C THR A 47 -12.77 -9.16 -2.48
N ASN A 48 -11.75 -9.69 -1.78
CA ASN A 48 -10.44 -10.05 -2.34
C ASN A 48 -9.72 -8.91 -3.08
N ARG A 49 -10.00 -7.64 -2.75
CA ARG A 49 -9.27 -6.48 -3.27
C ARG A 49 -7.91 -6.33 -2.60
N ILE A 50 -7.86 -5.76 -1.40
CA ILE A 50 -6.65 -5.64 -0.58
C ILE A 50 -7.01 -5.98 0.87
N ALA A 51 -6.45 -7.06 1.40
CA ALA A 51 -6.76 -7.57 2.75
C ALA A 51 -6.01 -6.81 3.86
N LEU A 52 -6.34 -5.53 4.03
CA LEU A 52 -5.78 -4.65 5.06
C LEU A 52 -6.90 -3.92 5.80
N THR A 53 -6.78 -3.82 7.13
CA THR A 53 -7.72 -3.08 7.98
C THR A 53 -7.99 -1.64 7.52
N PRO A 54 -6.98 -0.78 7.23
CA PRO A 54 -7.25 0.58 6.77
C PRO A 54 -7.98 0.64 5.42
N VAL A 55 -7.79 -0.36 4.55
CA VAL A 55 -8.55 -0.46 3.29
C VAL A 55 -10.01 -0.76 3.59
N ALA A 56 -10.30 -1.75 4.43
CA ALA A 56 -11.68 -2.07 4.82
C ALA A 56 -12.40 -0.89 5.51
N LEU A 57 -11.68 -0.12 6.33
CA LEU A 57 -12.20 1.10 6.95
C LEU A 57 -12.52 2.17 5.90
N MET A 58 -11.62 2.41 4.95
CA MET A 58 -11.85 3.38 3.86
C MET A 58 -13.02 2.96 2.96
N GLU A 59 -13.12 1.66 2.64
CA GLU A 59 -14.23 1.10 1.88
C GLU A 59 -15.58 1.29 2.60
N GLY A 60 -15.63 1.02 3.91
CA GLY A 60 -16.82 1.25 4.71
C GLY A 60 -17.22 2.73 4.79
N HIS A 61 -16.27 3.63 5.02
CA HIS A 61 -16.54 5.08 5.06
C HIS A 61 -17.01 5.61 3.71
N SER A 62 -16.32 5.24 2.62
CA SER A 62 -16.66 5.71 1.28
C SER A 62 -18.03 5.19 0.82
N LEU A 63 -18.37 3.94 1.20
CA LEU A 63 -19.71 3.40 0.99
C LEU A 63 -20.77 4.17 1.77
N ALA A 64 -20.54 4.47 3.05
CA ALA A 64 -21.49 5.23 3.86
C ALA A 64 -21.70 6.66 3.32
N ASP A 65 -20.62 7.32 2.90
CA ASP A 65 -20.66 8.64 2.26
C ASP A 65 -21.45 8.61 0.94
N THR A 66 -21.31 7.55 0.17
CA THR A 66 -22.06 7.36 -1.08
C THR A 66 -23.54 7.13 -0.83
N LEU A 67 -23.89 6.19 0.06
CA LEU A 67 -25.29 5.79 0.28
C LEU A 67 -26.09 6.81 1.09
N PHE A 68 -25.45 7.47 2.05
CA PHE A 68 -26.13 8.29 3.05
C PHE A 68 -25.66 9.73 3.09
N GLY A 69 -24.46 10.02 2.56
CA GLY A 69 -23.90 11.37 2.48
C GLY A 69 -24.18 12.09 1.15
N GLY A 70 -24.66 11.38 0.12
CA GLY A 70 -24.86 11.95 -1.22
C GLY A 70 -23.55 12.35 -1.91
N LEU A 71 -22.42 11.77 -1.49
CA LEU A 71 -21.10 12.04 -2.05
C LEU A 71 -20.76 10.98 -3.10
N ASP A 72 -20.35 11.41 -4.29
CA ASP A 72 -19.77 10.50 -5.27
C ASP A 72 -18.33 10.13 -4.85
N ARG A 73 -18.19 9.02 -4.13
CA ARG A 73 -16.94 8.66 -3.44
C ARG A 73 -16.59 7.17 -3.60
N PRO A 74 -16.09 6.72 -4.77
CA PRO A 74 -15.44 5.43 -4.89
C PRO A 74 -14.11 5.40 -4.11
N VAL A 75 -13.63 4.20 -3.80
CA VAL A 75 -12.35 4.02 -3.10
C VAL A 75 -11.23 3.92 -4.12
N ASP A 76 -10.19 4.74 -3.94
CA ASP A 76 -8.98 4.67 -4.75
C ASP A 76 -7.96 3.73 -4.08
N HIS A 77 -7.85 2.52 -4.65
CA HIS A 77 -6.92 1.46 -4.21
C HIS A 77 -5.50 1.61 -4.77
N ASP A 78 -5.20 2.64 -5.56
CA ASP A 78 -3.83 2.87 -6.02
C ASP A 78 -2.94 3.33 -4.85
N PHE A 79 -1.66 2.94 -4.89
CA PHE A 79 -0.65 3.39 -3.92
C PHE A 79 -1.05 3.18 -2.44
N VAL A 80 -1.75 2.08 -2.13
CA VAL A 80 -1.99 1.68 -0.73
C VAL A 80 -0.68 1.24 -0.10
N ALA A 81 -0.25 1.96 0.93
CA ALA A 81 0.93 1.59 1.70
C ALA A 81 0.66 0.41 2.64
N SER A 82 1.69 -0.39 2.90
CA SER A 82 1.62 -1.51 3.83
C SER A 82 2.95 -1.77 4.52
N THR A 83 2.89 -2.44 5.67
CA THR A 83 4.05 -2.82 6.48
C THR A 83 3.95 -4.27 6.90
N VAL A 84 5.04 -5.01 6.73
CA VAL A 84 5.27 -6.33 7.30
C VAL A 84 6.19 -6.17 8.52
N PHE A 85 5.68 -6.54 9.69
CA PHE A 85 6.37 -6.35 10.97
C PHE A 85 7.36 -7.49 11.27
N THR A 86 8.36 -7.64 10.40
CA THR A 86 9.57 -8.44 10.66
C THR A 86 10.57 -7.66 11.53
N THR A 87 11.75 -8.24 11.79
CA THR A 87 12.86 -7.53 12.45
C THR A 87 14.06 -7.48 11.50
N PRO A 88 14.38 -6.33 10.88
CA PRO A 88 13.63 -5.05 10.92
C PRO A 88 12.31 -5.10 10.13
N GLU A 89 11.47 -4.07 10.29
CA GLU A 89 10.22 -3.92 9.54
C GLU A 89 10.50 -3.73 8.04
N ILE A 90 9.54 -4.14 7.21
CA ILE A 90 9.55 -3.88 5.77
C ILE A 90 8.28 -3.12 5.41
N ALA A 91 8.41 -1.94 4.82
CA ALA A 91 7.27 -1.13 4.39
C ALA A 91 7.36 -0.79 2.90
N THR A 92 6.22 -0.71 2.23
CA THR A 92 6.14 -0.44 0.79
C THR A 92 4.92 0.41 0.44
N VAL A 93 5.07 1.21 -0.61
CA VAL A 93 3.97 1.87 -1.34
C VAL A 93 4.27 1.83 -2.83
N GLY A 94 3.23 1.68 -3.66
CA GLY A 94 3.34 1.69 -5.12
C GLY A 94 3.86 0.38 -5.70
N TYR A 95 4.51 0.47 -6.86
CA TYR A 95 4.92 -0.69 -7.64
C TYR A 95 6.25 -1.28 -7.16
N THR A 96 6.40 -2.60 -7.30
CA THR A 96 7.73 -3.22 -7.31
C THR A 96 8.50 -2.82 -8.57
N GLU A 97 9.80 -3.10 -8.61
CA GLU A 97 10.63 -2.82 -9.79
C GLU A 97 10.14 -3.59 -11.01
N GLU A 98 9.75 -4.86 -10.84
CA GLU A 98 9.22 -5.70 -11.91
C GLU A 98 7.85 -5.22 -12.40
N GLN A 99 6.98 -4.79 -11.48
CA GLN A 99 5.67 -4.22 -11.82
C GLN A 99 5.82 -2.89 -12.57
N ALA A 100 6.75 -2.04 -12.13
CA ALA A 100 7.02 -0.76 -12.77
C ALA A 100 7.64 -0.97 -14.17
N ALA A 101 8.61 -1.87 -14.31
CA ALA A 101 9.22 -2.21 -15.61
C ALA A 101 8.22 -2.82 -16.61
N ALA A 102 7.16 -3.49 -16.13
CA ALA A 102 6.09 -4.00 -16.98
C ALA A 102 5.06 -2.93 -17.38
N LYS A 103 4.95 -1.83 -16.61
CA LYS A 103 3.92 -0.79 -16.77
C LYS A 103 4.44 0.45 -17.50
N PHE A 104 5.68 0.84 -17.26
CA PHE A 104 6.30 2.04 -17.82
C PHE A 104 7.29 1.67 -18.93
N GLN A 105 7.59 2.63 -19.80
CA GLN A 105 8.56 2.42 -20.88
C GLN A 105 9.98 2.28 -20.34
N ASP A 106 10.32 3.08 -19.33
CA ASP A 106 11.63 3.07 -18.67
C ASP A 106 11.48 3.50 -17.21
N ILE A 107 12.35 2.97 -16.34
CA ILE A 107 12.35 3.28 -14.91
C ILE A 107 13.75 3.59 -14.42
N THR A 108 13.85 4.52 -13.48
CA THR A 108 15.08 4.79 -12.75
C THR A 108 14.93 4.28 -11.32
N VAL A 109 15.89 3.49 -10.85
CA VAL A 109 15.88 2.89 -9.51
C VAL A 109 17.01 3.46 -8.67
N PHE A 110 16.65 4.12 -7.57
CA PHE A 110 17.58 4.60 -6.56
C PHE A 110 17.59 3.62 -5.40
N LYS A 111 18.77 3.24 -4.91
CA LYS A 111 18.91 2.24 -3.85
C LYS A 111 20.10 2.57 -2.96
N THR A 112 19.87 2.54 -1.66
CA THR A 112 20.93 2.66 -0.66
C THR A 112 20.85 1.51 0.35
N LYS A 113 22.01 1.13 0.87
CA LYS A 113 22.17 0.15 1.94
C LYS A 113 23.20 0.69 2.93
N PHE A 114 22.79 0.89 4.17
CA PHE A 114 23.65 1.46 5.20
C PHE A 114 23.35 0.84 6.57
N ARG A 115 24.24 1.08 7.52
CA ARG A 115 24.05 0.71 8.92
C ARG A 115 23.55 1.95 9.67
N PRO A 116 22.31 1.95 10.19
CA PRO A 116 21.80 3.12 10.89
C PRO A 116 22.57 3.33 12.20
N MET A 117 22.65 4.58 12.65
CA MET A 117 23.42 4.96 13.84
C MET A 117 22.98 4.21 15.10
N ALA A 118 21.68 3.89 15.21
CA ALA A 118 21.14 3.09 16.30
C ALA A 118 21.83 1.71 16.44
N HIS A 119 22.31 1.16 15.34
CA HIS A 119 23.05 -0.10 15.29
C HIS A 119 24.57 0.08 15.29
N SER A 120 25.12 1.30 15.41
CA SER A 120 26.58 1.50 15.33
C SER A 120 27.33 1.01 16.57
N PHE A 121 26.73 1.11 17.76
CA PHE A 121 27.32 0.66 19.01
C PHE A 121 27.09 -0.83 19.33
N PRO A 122 25.84 -1.35 19.28
CA PRO A 122 25.66 -2.78 19.35
C PRO A 122 26.21 -3.38 18.05
N LYS A 123 27.13 -4.34 18.12
CA LYS A 123 27.76 -4.98 16.93
C LYS A 123 26.79 -5.87 16.14
N THR A 124 25.55 -5.44 15.96
CA THR A 124 24.55 -6.11 15.13
C THR A 124 24.93 -5.99 13.65
N GLU A 125 24.62 -7.01 12.86
CA GLU A 125 24.79 -7.00 11.40
C GLU A 125 23.50 -6.56 10.69
N THR A 126 22.63 -5.83 11.38
CA THR A 126 21.37 -5.35 10.82
C THR A 126 21.63 -4.15 9.92
N TYR A 127 21.28 -4.27 8.64
CA TYR A 127 21.37 -3.20 7.65
C TYR A 127 19.99 -2.64 7.33
N THR A 128 19.96 -1.36 7.03
CA THR A 128 18.83 -0.71 6.37
C THR A 128 18.96 -0.83 4.86
N LEU A 129 17.85 -0.98 4.16
CA LEU A 129 17.78 -0.94 2.70
C LEU A 129 16.60 -0.08 2.26
N PHE A 130 16.87 0.98 1.50
CA PHE A 130 15.85 1.81 0.88
C PHE A 130 15.92 1.66 -0.63
N LYS A 131 14.76 1.68 -1.28
CA LYS A 131 14.61 1.70 -2.74
C LYS A 131 13.51 2.68 -3.13
N VAL A 132 13.82 3.58 -4.05
CA VAL A 132 12.85 4.48 -4.70
C VAL A 132 12.83 4.17 -6.19
N ILE A 133 11.65 3.98 -6.76
CA ILE A 133 11.41 3.65 -8.16
C ILE A 133 10.71 4.84 -8.80
N VAL A 134 11.26 5.30 -9.90
CA VAL A 134 10.84 6.51 -10.61
C VAL A 134 10.51 6.15 -12.05
N ASP A 135 9.39 6.64 -12.58
CA ASP A 135 9.14 6.63 -14.02
C ASP A 135 10.07 7.65 -14.69
N THR A 136 11.02 7.19 -15.50
CA THR A 136 12.06 8.04 -16.10
C THR A 136 11.46 9.15 -16.97
N ALA A 137 10.30 8.91 -17.61
CA ALA A 137 9.71 9.87 -18.53
C ALA A 137 9.09 11.08 -17.81
N THR A 138 8.55 10.87 -16.61
CA THR A 138 7.78 11.89 -15.88
C THR A 138 8.47 12.39 -14.62
N ASP A 139 9.57 11.75 -14.21
CA ASP A 139 10.23 11.94 -12.93
C ASP A 139 9.36 11.56 -11.71
N GLN A 140 8.16 10.98 -11.93
CA GLN A 140 7.24 10.64 -10.85
C GLN A 140 7.76 9.45 -10.04
N VAL A 141 7.69 9.55 -8.71
CA VAL A 141 7.95 8.42 -7.81
C VAL A 141 6.76 7.48 -7.87
N VAL A 142 7.00 6.24 -8.33
CA VAL A 142 5.96 5.23 -8.55
C VAL A 142 6.07 4.04 -7.60
N GLY A 143 7.15 3.96 -6.80
CA GLY A 143 7.29 2.97 -5.75
C GLY A 143 8.36 3.34 -4.73
N VAL A 144 8.10 3.06 -3.46
CA VAL A 144 9.09 3.21 -2.37
C VAL A 144 9.06 1.96 -1.50
N HIS A 145 10.25 1.43 -1.20
CA HIS A 145 10.43 0.20 -0.42
C HIS A 145 11.50 0.40 0.64
N LEU A 146 11.14 0.15 1.90
CA LEU A 146 12.02 0.34 3.06
C LEU A 146 12.15 -0.98 3.81
N ALA A 147 13.36 -1.33 4.23
CA ALA A 147 13.61 -2.35 5.23
C ALA A 147 14.48 -1.72 6.33
N THR A 148 13.87 -1.32 7.44
CA THR A 148 14.53 -0.59 8.55
C THR A 148 13.67 -0.59 9.81
N ASP A 149 14.24 -0.17 10.94
CA ASP A 149 13.47 0.05 12.16
C ASP A 149 12.55 1.26 11.96
N GLY A 150 11.26 1.12 12.27
CA GLY A 150 10.27 2.17 12.06
C GLY A 150 9.90 2.41 10.60
N ALA A 151 10.11 1.41 9.72
CA ALA A 151 9.75 1.51 8.31
C ALA A 151 8.27 1.88 8.10
N GLY A 152 7.37 1.34 8.92
CA GLY A 152 5.94 1.67 8.82
C GLY A 152 5.63 3.13 9.10
N GLU A 153 6.25 3.70 10.13
CA GLU A 153 6.09 5.11 10.51
C GLU A 153 6.63 6.05 9.42
N MET A 154 7.78 5.71 8.83
CA MET A 154 8.35 6.48 7.71
C MET A 154 7.48 6.39 6.46
N MET A 155 6.95 5.20 6.16
CA MET A 155 6.21 4.95 4.92
C MET A 155 4.91 5.74 4.84
N GLN A 156 4.23 6.00 5.96
CA GLN A 156 2.95 6.70 5.94
C GLN A 156 3.07 8.13 5.34
N GLY A 157 4.14 8.85 5.66
CA GLY A 157 4.40 10.17 5.07
C GLY A 157 4.73 10.08 3.58
N MET A 158 5.50 9.06 3.19
CA MET A 158 5.86 8.84 1.79
C MET A 158 4.69 8.40 0.93
N ALA A 159 3.76 7.62 1.48
CA ALA A 159 2.54 7.24 0.80
C ALA A 159 1.70 8.46 0.39
N VAL A 160 1.63 9.49 1.24
CA VAL A 160 0.96 10.75 0.92
C VAL A 160 1.66 11.44 -0.26
N ALA A 161 2.99 11.56 -0.23
CA ALA A 161 3.75 12.18 -1.31
C ALA A 161 3.58 11.44 -2.64
N VAL A 162 3.69 10.11 -2.65
CA VAL A 162 3.49 9.27 -3.83
C VAL A 162 2.06 9.40 -4.38
N LYS A 163 1.04 9.39 -3.51
CA LYS A 163 -0.37 9.58 -3.89
C LYS A 163 -0.62 10.97 -4.50
N MET A 164 0.11 11.99 -4.06
CA MET A 164 0.08 13.34 -4.64
C MET A 164 0.83 13.44 -5.98
N GLY A 165 1.56 12.40 -6.39
CA GLY A 165 2.37 12.39 -7.60
C GLY A 165 3.71 13.10 -7.45
N ALA A 166 4.31 13.05 -6.26
CA ALA A 166 5.65 13.61 -6.02
C ALA A 166 6.67 13.07 -7.02
N THR A 167 7.55 13.96 -7.50
CA THR A 167 8.66 13.60 -8.38
C THR A 167 9.94 13.34 -7.59
N LYS A 168 10.97 12.76 -8.22
CA LYS A 168 12.29 12.65 -7.59
C LYS A 168 12.86 14.02 -7.26
N ALA A 169 12.64 15.02 -8.13
CA ALA A 169 13.01 16.41 -7.84
C ALA A 169 12.31 16.98 -6.60
N ASP A 170 11.07 16.56 -6.29
CA ASP A 170 10.38 16.95 -5.06
C ASP A 170 11.05 16.38 -3.80
N LEU A 171 11.54 15.15 -3.88
CA LEU A 171 12.33 14.56 -2.80
C LEU A 171 13.65 15.32 -2.63
N ASP A 172 14.37 15.58 -3.71
CA ASP A 172 15.72 16.17 -3.66
C ASP A 172 15.76 17.64 -3.22
N ARG A 173 14.67 18.38 -3.43
CA ARG A 173 14.53 19.75 -2.90
C ARG A 173 14.14 19.80 -1.43
N THR A 174 13.81 18.66 -0.83
CA THR A 174 13.40 18.58 0.57
C THR A 174 14.62 18.50 1.48
N ILE A 175 14.72 19.42 2.45
CA ILE A 175 15.83 19.42 3.41
C ILE A 175 15.69 18.23 4.36
N GLY A 176 16.70 17.36 4.40
CA GLY A 176 16.76 16.21 5.29
C GLY A 176 16.85 16.57 6.78
N ILE A 177 16.33 15.67 7.62
CA ILE A 177 16.42 15.79 9.09
C ILE A 177 17.60 14.95 9.56
N HIS A 178 18.64 15.60 10.11
CA HIS A 178 19.85 14.91 10.55
C HIS A 178 19.96 14.84 12.09
N PRO A 179 20.33 13.68 12.69
CA PRO A 179 20.51 12.37 12.05
C PRO A 179 19.22 11.54 12.05
N THR A 180 18.75 11.08 10.88
CA THR A 180 17.64 10.10 10.78
C THR A 180 17.89 9.14 9.63
N SER A 181 17.42 7.88 9.74
CA SER A 181 17.45 6.98 8.57
C SER A 181 16.62 7.56 7.40
N ALA A 182 15.52 8.26 7.70
CA ALA A 182 14.61 8.81 6.70
C ALA A 182 15.23 9.90 5.82
N GLU A 183 16.30 10.59 6.27
CA GLU A 183 16.98 11.59 5.45
C GLU A 183 17.55 11.00 4.16
N GLU A 184 17.89 9.70 4.16
CA GLU A 184 18.37 8.95 2.99
C GLU A 184 17.32 8.76 1.88
N LEU A 185 16.05 9.16 2.12
CA LEU A 185 15.02 9.22 1.07
C LEU A 185 15.08 10.50 0.24
N VAL A 186 15.77 11.53 0.73
CA VAL A 186 15.80 12.88 0.15
C VAL A 186 17.23 13.36 -0.16
N THR A 187 18.22 12.45 -0.19
CA THR A 187 19.64 12.74 -0.43
C THR A 187 20.29 11.76 -1.39
#